data_AF-A0A1Y3BUZ6-F1
#
_entry.id   AF-A0A1Y3BUZ6-F1
#
_cell.length_a   1.000
_cell.length_b   1.000
_cell.length_c   1.000
_cell.angle_alpha   90.00
_cell.angle_beta   90.00
_cell.angle_gamma   90.00
#
_symmetry.space_group_name_H-M   'P 1'
#
loop_
_entity.id
_entity.type
_entity.pdbx_description
1 polymer ?
#
loop_
_entity_poly.entity_id
_entity_poly.type
_entity_poly.pdbx_seq_one_letter_code
_entity_poly.pdbx_strand_id
1 'polypeptide(L)'
;MIKMGNHKKDFNLLVSTVEDEGSFLFAMTNASFAKEKLSLNDAKSILIEKIKFFVPDHKPYDTETMLKFYFGKFNEFYDDDDLFKKQAGIALGDLILGCPTLNFVKQLYKSDSSTMNVYHWFYRAKLGQVKELCSKWGGTCHTNELYPVFGKPFEQRQNFHNREREISREIIDFIKSFIRTG
;
A
#
# COMPACT_ATOMS: atom_id res chain seq x y z
N MET A 1 6.65 9.70 23.12
CA MET A 1 6.13 8.44 23.69
C MET A 1 6.92 7.23 23.18
N ILE A 2 6.80 6.82 21.91
CA ILE A 2 7.52 5.64 21.36
C ILE A 2 9.04 5.73 21.56
N LYS A 3 9.67 6.84 21.15
CA LYS A 3 11.12 7.06 21.33
C LYS A 3 11.60 7.05 22.78
N MET A 4 10.71 7.27 23.74
CA MET A 4 11.04 7.26 25.17
C MET A 4 10.89 5.86 25.78
N GLY A 5 10.64 4.83 24.95
CA GLY A 5 10.42 3.46 25.41
C GLY A 5 9.11 3.24 26.16
N ASN A 6 8.25 4.26 26.24
CA ASN A 6 6.95 4.19 26.93
C ASN A 6 5.90 3.54 26.02
N HIS A 7 6.03 2.23 25.86
CA HIS A 7 5.15 1.36 25.10
C HIS A 7 5.18 -0.04 25.72
N LYS A 8 4.21 -0.90 25.36
CA LYS A 8 4.19 -2.31 25.76
C LYS A 8 5.53 -2.99 25.44
N LYS A 9 5.94 -3.91 26.30
CA LYS A 9 7.13 -4.75 26.18
C LYS A 9 6.73 -6.21 26.04
N ASP A 10 7.69 -7.04 25.64
CA ASP A 10 7.58 -8.49 25.55
C ASP A 10 6.43 -8.94 24.64
N PHE A 11 6.52 -8.56 23.37
CA PHE A 11 5.52 -8.88 22.36
C PHE A 11 6.13 -9.12 20.98
N ASN A 12 5.43 -9.89 20.16
CA ASN A 12 5.74 -10.03 18.74
C ASN A 12 4.81 -9.12 17.94
N LEU A 13 5.37 -8.44 16.94
CA LEU A 13 4.62 -7.53 16.07
C LEU A 13 4.70 -8.03 14.63
N LEU A 14 3.53 -8.28 14.03
CA LEU A 14 3.40 -8.46 12.60
C LEU A 14 2.75 -7.21 12.01
N VAL A 15 3.39 -6.63 10.99
CA VAL A 15 2.82 -5.54 10.20
C VAL A 15 2.74 -5.93 8.73
N SER A 16 1.68 -5.48 8.06
CA SER A 16 1.52 -5.60 6.62
C SER A 16 1.57 -4.25 5.94
N THR A 17 2.04 -4.24 4.70
CA THR A 17 1.79 -3.19 3.71
C THR A 17 1.52 -3.86 2.37
N VAL A 18 0.76 -3.20 1.49
CA VAL A 18 0.52 -3.66 0.11
C VAL A 18 1.33 -2.86 -0.92
N GLU A 19 1.50 -3.39 -2.13
CA GLU A 19 2.27 -2.73 -3.21
C GLU A 19 1.67 -1.38 -3.63
N ASP A 20 0.34 -1.25 -3.65
CA ASP A 20 -0.36 -0.12 -4.28
C ASP A 20 -1.32 0.60 -3.31
N GLU A 21 -0.84 0.89 -2.10
CA GLU A 21 -1.61 1.44 -0.96
C GLU A 21 -2.46 2.67 -1.30
N GLY A 22 -1.99 3.58 -2.15
CA GLY A 22 -2.69 4.84 -2.42
C GLY A 22 -3.72 4.76 -3.54
N SER A 23 -3.79 3.66 -4.30
CA SER A 23 -4.63 3.55 -5.49
C SER A 23 -6.13 3.71 -5.19
N PHE A 24 -6.58 3.23 -4.03
CA PHE A 24 -8.00 3.30 -3.63
C PHE A 24 -8.44 4.75 -3.39
N LEU A 25 -7.55 5.62 -2.89
CA LEU A 25 -7.90 7.02 -2.63
C LEU A 25 -8.22 7.76 -3.92
N PHE A 26 -7.43 7.53 -4.97
CA PHE A 26 -7.72 8.10 -6.27
C PHE A 26 -9.02 7.53 -6.85
N ALA A 27 -9.26 6.23 -6.72
CA ALA A 27 -10.48 5.59 -7.18
C ALA A 27 -11.75 6.14 -6.48
N MET A 28 -11.67 6.42 -5.17
CA MET A 28 -12.81 6.91 -4.39
C MET A 28 -13.00 8.44 -4.47
N THR A 29 -11.92 9.20 -4.60
CA THR A 29 -11.97 10.68 -4.46
C THR A 29 -11.81 11.43 -5.78
N ASN A 30 -11.63 10.73 -6.90
CA ASN A 30 -11.51 11.35 -8.22
C ASN A 30 -12.06 10.42 -9.32
N ALA A 31 -13.36 10.54 -9.61
CA ALA A 31 -14.04 9.72 -10.61
C ALA A 31 -13.46 9.88 -12.03
N SER A 32 -12.92 11.06 -12.36
CA SER A 32 -12.22 11.32 -13.63
C SER A 32 -10.88 10.59 -13.69
N PHE A 33 -10.13 10.53 -12.60
CA PHE A 33 -8.87 9.77 -12.54
C PHE A 33 -9.05 8.27 -12.82
N ALA A 34 -10.21 7.71 -12.48
CA ALA A 34 -10.52 6.31 -12.75
C ALA A 34 -10.95 6.05 -14.21
N LYS A 35 -11.47 7.06 -14.93
CA LYS A 35 -12.17 6.87 -16.21
C LYS A 35 -11.51 7.54 -17.41
N GLU A 36 -10.74 8.59 -17.20
CA GLU A 36 -10.14 9.39 -18.27
C GLU A 36 -8.72 8.92 -18.58
N LYS A 37 -8.33 9.03 -19.85
CA LYS A 37 -6.93 8.86 -20.24
C LYS A 37 -6.15 10.06 -19.73
N LEU A 38 -5.11 9.83 -18.93
CA LEU A 38 -4.29 10.89 -18.35
C LEU A 38 -2.95 10.99 -19.05
N SER A 39 -2.48 12.22 -19.30
CA SER A 39 -1.09 12.44 -19.65
C SER A 39 -0.19 12.28 -18.41
N LEU A 40 1.12 12.14 -18.64
CA LEU A 40 2.11 12.12 -17.56
C LEU A 40 2.04 13.41 -16.72
N ASN A 41 1.79 14.56 -17.34
CA ASN A 41 1.68 15.84 -16.62
C ASN A 41 0.39 15.95 -15.80
N ASP A 42 -0.71 15.36 -16.27
CA ASP A 42 -1.96 15.30 -15.50
C ASP A 42 -1.76 14.47 -14.23
N ALA A 43 -1.14 13.28 -14.35
CA ALA A 43 -0.86 12.42 -13.20
C ALA A 43 0.00 13.12 -12.15
N LYS A 44 1.05 13.85 -12.58
CA LYS A 44 1.91 14.64 -11.68
C LYS A 44 1.13 15.76 -10.98
N SER A 45 0.32 16.52 -11.74
CA SER A 45 -0.48 17.63 -11.22
C SER A 45 -1.50 17.17 -10.19
N ILE A 46 -2.22 16.09 -10.50
CA ILE A 46 -3.24 15.50 -9.62
C ILE A 46 -2.58 14.92 -8.36
N LEU A 47 -1.40 14.28 -8.48
CA LEU A 47 -0.65 13.83 -7.30
C LEU A 47 -0.30 15.01 -6.38
N ILE A 48 0.20 16.13 -6.93
CA ILE A 48 0.53 17.32 -6.13
C ILE A 48 -0.70 17.85 -5.39
N GLU A 49 -1.84 17.93 -6.07
CA GLU A 49 -3.10 18.36 -5.46
C GLU A 49 -3.49 17.46 -4.27
N LYS A 50 -3.38 16.14 -4.43
CA LYS A 50 -3.67 15.20 -3.35
C LYS A 50 -2.65 15.29 -2.21
N ILE A 51 -1.37 15.49 -2.50
CA ILE A 51 -0.36 15.69 -1.46
C ILE A 51 -0.68 16.95 -0.64
N LYS A 52 -1.05 18.06 -1.27
CA LYS A 52 -1.45 19.30 -0.56
C LYS A 52 -2.66 19.10 0.36
N PHE A 53 -3.57 18.18 -0.01
CA PHE A 53 -4.70 17.84 0.86
C PHE A 53 -4.27 17.12 2.15
N PHE A 54 -3.25 16.24 2.09
CA PHE A 54 -2.80 15.45 3.24
C PHE A 54 -1.62 16.07 4.01
N VAL A 55 -0.82 16.92 3.36
CA VAL A 55 0.35 17.57 3.95
C VAL A 55 -0.03 18.98 4.37
N PRO A 56 0.11 19.31 5.67
CA PRO A 56 -0.17 20.66 6.15
C PRO A 56 0.70 21.72 5.44
N ASP A 57 0.12 22.89 5.13
CA ASP A 57 0.77 23.98 4.38
C ASP A 57 2.13 24.43 4.96
N HIS A 58 2.33 24.27 6.27
CA HIS A 58 3.54 24.69 6.97
C HIS A 58 4.71 23.69 6.86
N LYS A 59 4.51 22.54 6.21
CA LYS A 59 5.55 21.53 6.03
C LYS A 59 6.04 21.55 4.58
N PRO A 60 7.13 22.27 4.27
CA PRO A 60 7.64 22.34 2.92
C PRO A 60 8.13 20.95 2.46
N TYR A 61 7.89 20.65 1.19
CA TYR A 61 8.43 19.47 0.53
C TYR A 61 8.93 19.84 -0.86
N ASP A 62 10.04 19.23 -1.26
CA ASP A 62 10.61 19.42 -2.59
C ASP A 62 9.78 18.63 -3.61
N THR A 63 8.94 19.36 -4.33
CA THR A 63 8.05 18.80 -5.34
C THR A 63 8.84 18.27 -6.54
N GLU A 64 9.92 18.95 -6.95
CA GLU A 64 10.69 18.55 -8.13
C GLU A 64 11.42 17.23 -7.87
N THR A 65 12.11 17.14 -6.73
CA THR A 65 12.81 15.90 -6.33
C THR A 65 11.85 14.74 -6.18
N MET A 66 10.67 14.96 -5.57
CA MET A 66 9.64 13.92 -5.43
C MET A 66 9.12 13.45 -6.79
N LEU A 67 8.77 14.37 -7.69
CA LEU A 67 8.29 14.01 -9.01
C LEU A 67 9.36 13.30 -9.83
N LYS A 68 10.63 13.72 -9.72
CA LYS A 68 11.75 13.04 -10.37
C LYS A 68 11.94 11.63 -9.83
N PHE A 69 11.80 11.42 -8.53
CA PHE A 69 11.94 10.12 -7.89
C PHE A 69 10.88 9.13 -8.40
N TYR A 70 9.60 9.53 -8.42
CA TYR A 70 8.51 8.64 -8.82
C TYR A 70 8.28 8.56 -10.33
N PHE A 71 8.45 9.66 -11.06
CA PHE A 71 8.10 9.74 -12.48
C PHE A 71 9.29 9.85 -13.43
N GLY A 72 10.52 9.97 -12.94
CA GLY A 72 11.70 10.28 -13.77
C GLY A 72 12.07 9.22 -14.82
N LYS A 73 11.48 8.01 -14.75
CA LYS A 73 11.69 6.92 -15.70
C LYS A 73 10.59 6.81 -16.77
N PHE A 74 9.51 7.56 -16.63
CA PHE A 74 8.38 7.47 -17.55
C PHE A 74 8.59 8.36 -18.78
N ASN A 75 8.11 7.88 -19.91
CA ASN A 75 8.10 8.57 -21.18
C ASN A 75 6.66 8.67 -21.71
N GLU A 76 6.18 9.90 -21.86
CA GLU A 76 4.80 10.20 -22.28
C GLU A 76 4.41 9.65 -23.66
N PHE A 77 5.38 9.34 -24.51
CA PHE A 77 5.16 8.82 -25.86
C PHE A 77 5.10 7.28 -25.91
N TYR A 78 5.66 6.59 -24.92
CA TYR A 78 5.79 5.12 -24.93
C TYR A 78 5.01 4.43 -23.82
N ASP A 79 4.83 5.09 -22.67
CA ASP A 79 4.14 4.51 -21.52
C ASP A 79 2.64 4.81 -21.56
N ASP A 80 1.84 3.85 -21.06
CA ASP A 80 0.39 3.99 -20.97
C ASP A 80 -0.06 4.81 -19.74
N ASP A 81 -1.30 5.30 -19.79
CA ASP A 81 -1.85 6.14 -18.73
C ASP A 81 -2.16 5.38 -17.44
N ASP A 82 -2.41 4.07 -17.52
CA ASP A 82 -2.63 3.22 -16.36
C ASP A 82 -1.34 3.10 -15.53
N LEU A 83 -0.17 3.10 -16.17
CA LEU A 83 1.13 3.17 -15.50
C LEU A 83 1.32 4.49 -14.75
N PHE A 84 0.95 5.63 -15.35
CA PHE A 84 1.03 6.93 -14.67
C PHE A 84 0.10 7.00 -13.46
N LYS A 85 -1.14 6.48 -13.61
CA LYS A 85 -2.12 6.38 -12.52
C LYS A 85 -1.60 5.52 -11.38
N LYS A 86 -1.08 4.32 -11.71
CA LYS A 86 -0.48 3.40 -10.74
C LYS A 86 0.67 4.09 -10.00
N GLN A 87 1.55 4.78 -10.71
CA GLN A 87 2.70 5.46 -10.12
C GLN A 87 2.31 6.59 -9.16
N ALA A 88 1.28 7.37 -9.51
CA ALA A 88 0.71 8.37 -8.59
C ALA A 88 0.11 7.71 -7.34
N GLY A 89 -0.59 6.57 -7.53
CA GLY A 89 -1.09 5.71 -6.45
C GLY A 89 0.00 5.26 -5.48
N ILE A 90 1.12 4.75 -6.00
CA ILE A 90 2.30 4.36 -5.22
C ILE A 90 2.86 5.56 -4.46
N ALA A 91 3.10 6.68 -5.14
CA ALA A 91 3.69 7.87 -4.52
C ALA A 91 2.85 8.42 -3.37
N LEU A 92 1.52 8.49 -3.54
CA LEU A 92 0.62 8.90 -2.47
C LEU A 92 0.58 7.85 -1.35
N GLY A 93 0.46 6.57 -1.69
CA GLY A 93 0.42 5.47 -0.74
C GLY A 93 1.66 5.40 0.15
N ASP A 94 2.83 5.61 -0.43
CA ASP A 94 4.10 5.70 0.29
C ASP A 94 4.08 6.83 1.30
N LEU A 95 3.54 8.00 0.95
CA LEU A 95 3.47 9.16 1.84
C LEU A 95 2.54 8.93 3.05
N ILE A 96 1.36 8.35 2.84
CA ILE A 96 0.29 8.36 3.84
C ILE A 96 0.09 7.04 4.59
N LEU A 97 0.53 5.91 4.02
CA LEU A 97 0.29 4.56 4.58
C LEU A 97 1.60 3.77 4.70
N GLY A 98 2.26 3.50 3.57
CA GLY A 98 3.44 2.62 3.49
C GLY A 98 4.61 3.10 4.36
N CYS A 99 5.20 4.25 4.04
CA CYS A 99 6.34 4.77 4.79
C CYS A 99 6.01 5.12 6.25
N PRO A 100 4.85 5.73 6.58
CA PRO A 100 4.45 5.93 7.97
C PRO A 100 4.41 4.64 8.79
N THR A 101 3.83 3.56 8.25
CA THR A 101 3.77 2.24 8.90
C THR A 101 5.18 1.70 9.16
N LEU A 102 6.03 1.69 8.13
CA LEU A 102 7.41 1.20 8.28
C LEU A 102 8.24 2.08 9.21
N ASN A 103 8.02 3.40 9.20
CA ASN A 103 8.73 4.33 10.08
C ASN A 103 8.28 4.17 11.54
N PHE A 104 6.99 3.93 11.79
CA PHE A 104 6.47 3.60 13.13
C PHE A 104 7.17 2.35 13.67
N VAL A 105 7.20 1.27 12.87
CA VAL A 105 7.82 0.00 13.26
C VAL A 105 9.32 0.15 13.49
N LYS A 106 10.03 0.86 12.60
CA LYS A 106 11.46 1.15 12.77
C LYS A 106 11.74 1.93 14.06
N GLN A 107 10.91 2.92 14.39
CA GLN A 107 11.08 3.69 15.62
C GLN A 107 10.79 2.88 16.88
N LEU A 108 9.76 2.03 16.83
CA LEU A 108 9.39 1.15 17.93
C LEU A 108 10.46 0.09 18.21
N TYR A 109 11.01 -0.52 17.15
CA TYR A 109 12.09 -1.48 17.30
C TYR A 109 13.38 -0.82 17.82
N LYS A 110 13.70 0.39 17.35
CA LYS A 110 14.87 1.15 17.82
C LYS A 110 14.76 1.62 19.26
N SER A 111 13.57 1.82 19.80
CA SER A 111 13.42 2.26 21.19
C SER A 111 13.74 1.16 22.20
N ASP A 112 13.51 -0.11 21.85
CA ASP A 112 13.82 -1.25 22.72
C ASP A 112 13.75 -2.59 21.96
N SER A 113 14.80 -2.93 21.20
CA SER A 113 14.82 -4.15 20.38
C SER A 113 14.92 -5.43 21.20
N SER A 114 15.29 -5.35 22.48
CA SER A 114 15.44 -6.53 23.35
C SER A 114 14.13 -7.12 23.83
N THR A 115 13.02 -6.38 23.69
CA THR A 115 11.71 -6.76 24.24
C THR A 115 10.68 -7.10 23.16
N MET A 116 11.09 -7.20 21.88
CA MET A 116 10.15 -7.52 20.81
C MET A 116 10.82 -8.17 19.59
N ASN A 117 10.06 -9.03 18.92
CA ASN A 117 10.35 -9.43 17.55
C ASN A 117 9.41 -8.71 16.58
N VAL A 118 9.94 -8.30 15.43
CA VAL A 118 9.19 -7.55 14.43
C VAL A 118 9.27 -8.27 13.10
N TYR A 119 8.11 -8.56 12.53
CA TYR A 119 7.94 -9.16 11.22
C TYR A 119 7.20 -8.19 10.31
N HIS A 120 7.75 -7.93 9.14
CA HIS A 120 7.08 -7.16 8.10
C HIS A 120 6.75 -8.06 6.92
N TRP A 121 5.48 -8.04 6.54
CA TRP A 121 4.97 -8.72 5.36
C TRP A 121 4.58 -7.68 4.30
N PHE A 122 5.20 -7.78 3.13
CA PHE A 122 4.86 -6.96 1.97
C PHE A 122 4.03 -7.78 0.97
N TYR A 123 2.76 -7.40 0.80
CA TYR A 123 1.82 -8.12 -0.04
C TYR A 123 1.72 -7.53 -1.46
N ARG A 124 1.82 -8.40 -2.46
CA ARG A 124 1.91 -8.02 -3.88
C ARG A 124 0.98 -8.80 -4.81
N ALA A 125 0.17 -9.71 -4.26
CA ALA A 125 -0.71 -10.53 -5.07
C ALA A 125 -1.98 -9.74 -5.42
N LYS A 126 -2.26 -9.63 -6.71
CA LYS A 126 -3.46 -8.97 -7.22
C LYS A 126 -4.66 -9.89 -7.05
N LEU A 127 -5.77 -9.32 -6.58
CA LEU A 127 -7.06 -10.00 -6.64
C LEU A 127 -7.56 -10.01 -8.09
N GLY A 128 -8.05 -11.16 -8.52
CA GLY A 128 -8.47 -11.42 -9.89
C GLY A 128 -9.74 -10.65 -10.25
N GLN A 129 -10.89 -11.22 -9.90
CA GLN A 129 -12.21 -10.70 -10.30
C GLN A 129 -12.82 -9.76 -9.27
N VAL A 130 -12.37 -9.83 -8.01
CA VAL A 130 -12.90 -9.02 -6.91
C VAL A 130 -12.02 -7.79 -6.69
N LYS A 131 -12.53 -6.62 -7.10
CA LYS A 131 -11.87 -5.32 -6.90
C LYS A 131 -12.93 -4.30 -6.45
N GLU A 132 -13.31 -4.35 -5.19
CA GLU A 132 -14.38 -3.48 -4.68
C GLU A 132 -13.92 -2.03 -4.46
N LEU A 133 -12.67 -1.84 -4.03
CA LEU A 133 -12.14 -0.54 -3.62
C LEU A 133 -11.24 0.14 -4.66
N CYS A 134 -10.80 -0.58 -5.69
CA CYS A 134 -9.85 -0.07 -6.67
C CYS A 134 -10.27 -0.34 -8.12
N SER A 135 -9.81 0.55 -8.99
CA SER A 135 -9.91 0.38 -10.45
C SER A 135 -8.96 -0.71 -10.97
N LYS A 136 -9.10 -1.10 -12.24
CA LYS A 136 -8.27 -2.16 -12.86
C LYS A 136 -6.77 -1.90 -12.75
N TRP A 137 -6.34 -0.64 -12.90
CA TRP A 137 -4.96 -0.18 -12.81
C TRP A 137 -4.39 -0.15 -11.38
N GLY A 138 -5.26 -0.15 -10.35
CA GLY A 138 -4.88 0.02 -8.94
C GLY A 138 -4.15 -1.17 -8.31
N GLY A 139 -3.73 -2.16 -9.11
CA GLY A 139 -2.84 -3.24 -8.71
C GLY A 139 -3.24 -3.97 -7.43
N THR A 140 -2.28 -4.11 -6.50
CA THR A 140 -2.49 -4.66 -5.15
C THR A 140 -2.99 -3.56 -4.23
N CYS A 141 -4.26 -3.23 -4.41
CA CYS A 141 -4.98 -2.21 -3.68
C CYS A 141 -4.92 -2.39 -2.16
N HIS A 142 -5.04 -1.27 -1.44
CA HIS A 142 -5.23 -1.24 0.01
C HIS A 142 -6.27 -2.27 0.47
N THR A 143 -5.95 -3.02 1.54
CA THR A 143 -6.75 -4.11 2.14
C THR A 143 -6.87 -5.41 1.33
N ASN A 144 -6.28 -5.50 0.13
CA ASN A 144 -6.35 -6.75 -0.66
C ASN A 144 -5.74 -7.96 0.06
N GLU A 145 -4.80 -7.74 0.98
CA GLU A 145 -4.19 -8.77 1.81
C GLU A 145 -5.15 -9.37 2.83
N LEU A 146 -6.25 -8.67 3.19
CA LEU A 146 -7.25 -9.18 4.13
C LEU A 146 -8.07 -10.33 3.53
N TYR A 147 -8.31 -10.32 2.22
CA TYR A 147 -9.07 -11.38 1.53
C TYR A 147 -8.46 -12.77 1.75
N PRO A 148 -7.17 -13.00 1.44
CA PRO A 148 -6.54 -14.28 1.72
C PRO A 148 -6.38 -14.56 3.22
N VAL A 149 -6.17 -13.55 4.07
CA VAL A 149 -6.08 -13.73 5.55
C VAL A 149 -7.37 -14.34 6.10
N PHE A 150 -8.53 -13.87 5.64
CA PHE A 150 -9.83 -14.36 6.11
C PHE A 150 -10.40 -15.50 5.26
N GLY A 151 -9.62 -16.07 4.35
CA GLY A 151 -10.05 -17.23 3.56
C GLY A 151 -11.16 -16.95 2.55
N LYS A 152 -11.35 -15.69 2.12
CA LYS A 152 -12.35 -15.33 1.09
C LYS A 152 -12.22 -16.14 -0.21
N PRO A 153 -11.02 -16.48 -0.71
CA PRO A 153 -10.87 -17.37 -1.87
C PRO A 153 -11.45 -18.78 -1.70
N PHE A 154 -11.62 -19.27 -0.46
CA PHE A 154 -12.26 -20.55 -0.17
C PHE A 154 -13.77 -20.44 -0.02
N GLU A 155 -14.26 -19.34 0.55
CA GLU A 155 -15.68 -19.04 0.72
C GLU A 155 -16.36 -18.80 -0.63
N GLN A 156 -15.76 -17.99 -1.49
CA GLN A 156 -16.34 -17.56 -2.77
C GLN A 156 -15.58 -18.18 -3.96
N ARG A 157 -15.52 -19.52 -4.03
CA ARG A 157 -14.64 -20.23 -4.98
C ARG A 157 -14.80 -19.81 -6.43
N GLN A 158 -16.00 -19.44 -6.85
CA GLN A 158 -16.30 -18.98 -8.21
C GLN A 158 -15.71 -17.59 -8.54
N ASN A 159 -15.44 -16.76 -7.54
CA ASN A 159 -14.93 -15.39 -7.72
C ASN A 159 -13.39 -15.32 -7.68
N PHE A 160 -12.72 -16.42 -7.32
CA PHE A 160 -11.26 -16.47 -7.11
C PHE A 160 -10.64 -17.65 -7.85
N HIS A 161 -9.44 -17.45 -8.39
CA HIS A 161 -8.68 -18.47 -9.09
C HIS A 161 -8.06 -19.49 -8.12
N ASN A 162 -7.62 -20.64 -8.64
CA ASN A 162 -6.88 -21.64 -7.85
C ASN A 162 -5.64 -21.04 -7.18
N ARG A 163 -4.91 -20.18 -7.89
CA ARG A 163 -3.72 -19.52 -7.35
C ARG A 163 -4.03 -18.62 -6.14
N GLU A 164 -5.16 -17.94 -6.13
CA GLU A 164 -5.59 -17.09 -5.01
C GLU A 164 -5.94 -17.94 -3.77
N ARG A 165 -6.47 -19.16 -3.97
CA ARG A 165 -6.67 -20.14 -2.89
C ARG A 165 -5.35 -20.67 -2.33
N GLU A 166 -4.38 -20.96 -3.17
CA GLU A 166 -3.05 -21.38 -2.73
C GLU A 166 -2.38 -20.29 -1.87
N ILE A 167 -2.38 -19.06 -2.37
CA ILE A 167 -1.87 -17.90 -1.64
C ILE A 167 -2.62 -17.70 -0.32
N SER A 168 -3.95 -17.86 -0.31
CA SER A 168 -4.74 -17.79 0.92
C SER A 168 -4.39 -18.88 1.92
N ARG A 169 -4.11 -20.12 1.47
CA ARG A 169 -3.62 -21.18 2.36
C ARG A 169 -2.30 -20.81 3.01
N GLU A 170 -1.32 -20.40 2.21
CA GLU A 170 0.01 -20.02 2.67
C GLU A 170 -0.06 -18.87 3.69
N ILE A 171 -0.89 -17.86 3.43
CA ILE A 171 -1.09 -16.72 4.33
C ILE A 171 -1.78 -17.15 5.63
N ILE A 172 -2.84 -17.97 5.57
CA ILE A 172 -3.51 -18.46 6.78
C ILE A 172 -2.54 -19.28 7.64
N ASP A 173 -1.73 -20.15 7.02
CA ASP A 173 -0.74 -20.95 7.74
C ASP A 173 0.37 -20.07 8.35
N PHE A 174 0.80 -19.02 7.64
CA PHE A 174 1.73 -18.01 8.15
C PHE A 174 1.15 -17.25 9.36
N ILE A 175 -0.06 -16.70 9.23
CA ILE A 175 -0.74 -15.96 10.31
C ILE A 175 -0.99 -16.87 11.52
N LYS A 176 -1.42 -18.11 11.30
CA LYS A 176 -1.63 -19.12 12.34
C LYS A 176 -0.33 -19.43 13.09
N SER A 177 0.79 -19.49 12.37
CA SER A 177 2.10 -19.71 12.99
C SER A 177 2.51 -18.51 13.84
N PHE A 178 2.39 -17.29 13.31
CA PHE A 178 2.65 -16.05 14.03
C PHE A 178 1.81 -15.93 15.32
N ILE A 179 0.51 -16.23 15.27
CA ILE A 179 -0.37 -16.21 16.45
C ILE A 179 0.09 -17.21 17.53
N ARG A 180 0.63 -18.37 17.12
CA ARG A 180 1.01 -19.43 18.05
C ARG A 180 2.37 -19.21 18.69
N THR A 181 3.33 -18.71 17.91
CA THR A 181 4.74 -18.73 18.33
C THR A 181 5.43 -17.37 18.26
N GLY A 182 4.81 -16.37 17.63
CA GLY A 182 5.46 -15.09 17.36
C GLY A 182 6.42 -15.17 16.20
#